data_AF-A0A1F4HEH1-F1
#
_entry.id   AF-A0A1F4HEH1-F1
#
_cell.length_a   1.000
_cell.length_b   1.000
_cell.length_c   1.000
_cell.angle_alpha   90.00
_cell.angle_beta   90.00
_cell.angle_gamma   90.00
#
_symmetry.space_group_name_H-M   'P 1'
#
loop_
_entity.id
_entity.type
_entity.pdbx_description
1 polymer ?
#
loop_
_entity_poly.entity_id
_entity_poly.type
_entity_poly.pdbx_seq_one_letter_code
_entity_poly.pdbx_strand_id
1 'polypeptide(L)'
;MLRILLTQVVPVLLAALSTLGLAWWESRAWRWAGIVGWAVTVVLVGWLAVAEGMETRAVRAIIAGLTAEVLKELDVAGGIEYRMRDEKTMASNFAKYEKEVEDWRTRVADMLEEKLPKSGASPRFLAGAGVPGSGAVFWRYTELNVLRANLAAVLDGLPSYVARTRG
;
A
#
# COMPACT_ATOMS: atom_id res chain seq x y z
N MET A 1 8.12 4.91 17.72
CA MET A 1 7.91 5.79 18.89
C MET A 1 9.13 6.65 19.23
N LEU A 2 10.33 6.07 19.37
CA LEU A 2 11.56 6.84 19.69
C LEU A 2 11.88 7.95 18.68
N ARG A 3 11.64 7.72 17.39
CA ARG A 3 11.89 8.69 16.32
C ARG A 3 10.99 9.94 16.43
N ILE A 4 9.72 9.76 16.80
CA ILE A 4 8.73 10.84 17.00
C ILE A 4 9.10 11.68 18.24
N LEU A 5 9.52 11.01 19.32
CA LEU A 5 10.03 11.67 20.53
C LEU A 5 11.24 12.56 20.22
N LEU A 6 12.20 12.04 19.45
CA LEU A 6 13.41 12.78 19.09
C LEU A 6 13.16 13.91 18.10
N THR A 7 12.31 13.73 17.08
CA THR A 7 12.11 14.77 16.06
C THR A 7 11.09 15.84 16.44
N GLN A 8 10.13 15.56 17.34
CA GLN A 8 9.10 16.54 17.70
C GLN A 8 9.25 17.13 19.10
N VAL A 9 9.72 16.36 20.09
CA VAL A 9 9.80 16.84 21.48
C VAL A 9 11.08 17.64 21.73
N VAL A 10 12.21 17.22 21.15
CA VAL A 10 13.51 17.90 21.31
C VAL A 10 13.52 19.34 20.76
N PRO A 11 13.01 19.64 19.55
CA PRO A 11 12.98 21.02 19.06
C PRO A 11 12.04 21.91 19.89
N VAL A 12 10.92 21.37 20.37
CA VAL A 12 9.98 22.12 21.23
C VAL A 12 10.61 22.44 22.58
N LEU A 13 11.35 21.50 23.17
CA LEU A 13 12.10 21.72 24.42
C LEU A 13 13.25 22.71 24.22
N LEU A 14 13.99 22.65 23.11
CA LEU A 14 15.05 23.61 22.79
C LEU A 14 14.48 25.01 22.51
N ALA A 15 13.33 25.11 21.85
CA ALA A 15 12.62 26.37 21.64
C ALA A 15 12.11 26.96 22.98
N ALA A 16 11.62 26.12 23.90
CA ALA A 16 11.21 26.57 25.23
C ALA A 16 12.40 26.99 26.11
N LEU A 17 13.54 26.30 26.01
CA LEU A 17 14.76 26.65 26.76
C LEU A 17 15.41 27.94 26.23
N SER A 18 15.40 28.16 24.91
CA SER A 18 15.92 29.39 24.30
C SER A 18 15.05 30.60 24.63
N THR A 19 13.73 30.46 24.74
CA THR A 19 12.86 31.56 25.18
C THR A 19 12.97 31.88 26.66
N LEU A 20 13.19 30.87 27.51
CA LEU A 20 13.55 31.09 28.91
C LEU A 20 14.90 31.81 29.05
N GLY A 21 15.90 31.45 28.24
CA GLY A 21 17.20 32.14 28.19
C GLY A 21 17.11 33.59 27.71
N LEU A 22 16.26 33.87 26.72
CA LEU A 22 16.02 35.23 26.20
C LEU A 22 15.18 36.10 27.16
N ALA A 23 14.32 35.50 27.98
CA ALA A 23 13.52 36.22 28.98
C ALA A 23 14.34 36.76 30.17
N TRP A 24 15.55 36.22 30.37
CA TRP A 24 16.53 36.65 31.37
C TRP A 24 17.31 37.93 30.95
N TRP A 25 17.22 38.34 29.69
CA TRP A 25 17.80 39.59 29.19
C TRP A 25 16.79 40.75 29.37
N GLU A 26 17.11 41.73 30.23
CA GLU A 26 16.18 42.67 30.90
C GLU A 26 15.25 43.54 30.02
N SER A 27 15.45 43.58 28.71
CA SER A 27 14.68 44.45 27.82
C SER A 27 13.30 43.87 27.43
N ARG A 28 12.24 44.65 27.69
CA ARG A 28 10.84 44.34 27.37
C ARG A 28 10.61 43.93 25.90
N ALA A 29 11.37 44.50 24.96
CA ALA A 29 11.28 44.17 23.53
C ALA A 29 11.73 42.73 23.21
N TRP A 30 12.79 42.26 23.86
CA TRP A 30 13.34 40.91 23.64
C TRP A 30 12.45 39.81 24.22
N ARG A 31 11.71 40.11 25.30
CA ARG A 31 10.67 39.21 25.83
C ARG A 31 9.55 38.98 24.81
N TRP A 32 9.05 40.04 24.18
CA TRP A 32 8.03 39.92 23.13
C TRP A 32 8.54 39.20 21.89
N ALA A 33 9.77 39.49 21.45
CA ALA A 33 10.40 38.78 20.34
C ALA A 33 10.54 37.27 20.63
N GLY A 34 10.92 36.91 21.86
CA GLY A 34 10.98 35.51 22.30
C GLY A 34 9.61 34.83 22.25
N ILE A 35 8.57 35.45 22.79
CA ILE A 35 7.19 34.89 22.78
C ILE A 35 6.69 34.70 21.35
N VAL A 36 6.87 35.70 20.48
CA VAL A 36 6.45 35.61 19.08
C VAL A 36 7.24 34.53 18.34
N GLY A 37 8.56 34.46 18.51
CA GLY A 37 9.40 33.42 17.92
C GLY A 37 9.00 32.02 18.36
N TRP A 38 8.67 31.83 19.65
CA TRP A 38 8.16 30.57 20.17
C TRP A 38 6.81 30.20 19.56
N ALA A 39 5.86 31.15 19.53
CA ALA A 39 4.53 30.92 18.96
C ALA A 39 4.61 30.50 17.49
N VAL A 40 5.46 31.17 16.69
CA VAL A 40 5.72 30.81 15.28
C VAL A 40 6.31 29.41 15.19
N THR A 41 7.27 29.07 16.05
CA THR A 41 7.90 27.74 16.05
C THR A 41 6.89 26.64 16.37
N VAL A 42 6.05 26.82 17.40
CA VAL A 42 5.01 25.86 17.77
C VAL A 42 4.01 25.68 16.63
N VAL A 43 3.59 26.77 15.98
CA VAL A 43 2.67 26.70 14.83
C VAL A 43 3.30 25.94 13.66
N LEU A 44 4.57 26.21 13.33
CA LEU A 44 5.28 25.52 12.25
C LEU A 44 5.46 24.03 12.53
N VAL A 45 5.89 23.66 13.74
CA VAL A 45 6.06 22.25 14.15
C VAL A 45 4.71 21.53 14.19
N GLY A 46 3.67 22.18 14.73
CA GLY A 46 2.32 21.64 14.76
C GLY A 46 1.74 21.42 13.36
N TRP A 47 1.97 22.36 12.44
CA TRP A 47 1.53 22.24 11.04
C TRP A 47 2.20 21.06 10.33
N LEU A 48 3.52 20.90 10.48
CA LEU A 48 4.27 19.78 9.92
C LEU A 48 3.77 18.43 10.45
N ALA A 49 3.52 18.32 11.75
CA ALA A 49 3.00 17.11 12.37
C ALA A 49 1.60 16.73 11.85
N VAL A 50 0.73 17.73 11.63
CA VAL A 50 -0.60 17.53 11.06
C VAL A 50 -0.50 17.10 9.59
N ALA A 51 0.37 17.73 8.81
CA ALA A 51 0.59 17.38 7.41
C ALA A 51 1.09 15.93 7.25
N GLU A 52 2.10 15.52 8.03
CA GLU A 52 2.60 14.13 8.05
C GLU A 52 1.51 13.14 8.48
N GLY A 53 0.69 13.53 9.47
CA GLY A 53 -0.43 12.73 9.95
C GLY A 53 -1.51 12.51 8.89
N MET A 54 -1.81 13.53 8.09
CA MET A 54 -2.76 13.45 6.97
C MET A 54 -2.23 12.56 5.86
N GLU A 55 -0.96 12.71 5.47
CA GLU A 55 -0.34 11.88 4.44
C GLU A 55 -0.35 10.40 4.83
N THR A 56 -0.02 10.10 6.10
CA THR A 56 -0.07 8.74 6.64
C THR A 56 -1.49 8.16 6.58
N ARG A 57 -2.52 8.95 6.91
CA ARG A 57 -3.92 8.50 6.83
C ARG A 57 -4.36 8.26 5.40
N ALA A 58 -3.97 9.12 4.47
CA ALA A 58 -4.29 8.96 3.05
C ALA A 58 -3.66 7.68 2.48
N VAL A 59 -2.39 7.42 2.77
CA VAL A 59 -1.71 6.18 2.37
C VAL A 59 -2.42 4.95 2.94
N ARG A 60 -2.78 4.96 4.22
CA ARG A 60 -3.52 3.85 4.85
C ARG A 60 -4.90 3.62 4.21
N ALA A 61 -5.62 4.68 3.87
CA ALA A 61 -6.92 4.56 3.21
C ALA A 61 -6.80 3.92 1.82
N ILE A 62 -5.78 4.32 1.04
CA ILE A 62 -5.48 3.71 -0.26
C ILE A 62 -5.14 2.23 -0.08
N ILE A 63 -4.26 1.90 0.87
CA ILE A 63 -3.88 0.51 1.16
C ILE A 63 -5.13 -0.30 1.54
N ALA A 64 -5.98 0.20 2.43
CA ALA A 64 -7.18 -0.50 2.86
C ALA A 64 -8.17 -0.74 1.71
N GLY A 65 -8.38 0.24 0.84
CA GLY A 65 -9.23 0.09 -0.35
C GLY A 65 -8.69 -0.98 -1.30
N LEU A 66 -7.40 -0.92 -1.61
CA LEU A 66 -6.75 -1.91 -2.48
C LEU A 66 -6.71 -3.31 -1.86
N THR A 67 -6.52 -3.42 -0.54
CA THR A 67 -6.62 -4.70 0.18
C THR A 67 -7.99 -5.34 -0.04
N ALA A 68 -9.08 -4.58 0.09
CA ALA A 68 -10.43 -5.10 -0.12
C ALA A 68 -10.66 -5.56 -1.57
N GLU A 69 -10.19 -4.80 -2.55
CA GLU A 69 -10.28 -5.15 -3.98
C GLU A 69 -9.48 -6.42 -4.31
N VAL A 70 -8.25 -6.52 -3.83
CA VAL A 70 -7.39 -7.70 -4.05
C VAL A 70 -7.96 -8.95 -3.38
N LEU A 71 -8.50 -8.83 -2.15
CA LEU A 71 -9.16 -9.95 -1.47
C LEU A 71 -10.39 -10.44 -2.25
N LYS A 72 -11.19 -9.51 -2.80
CA LYS A 72 -12.33 -9.87 -3.66
C LYS A 72 -11.88 -10.66 -4.90
N GLU A 73 -10.81 -10.24 -5.57
CA GLU A 73 -10.31 -10.98 -6.75
C GLU A 73 -9.66 -12.32 -6.39
N LEU A 74 -9.08 -12.46 -5.18
CA LEU A 74 -8.63 -13.74 -4.65
C LEU A 74 -9.81 -14.71 -4.42
N ASP A 75 -10.92 -14.21 -3.89
CA ASP A 75 -12.14 -15.00 -3.71
C ASP A 75 -12.74 -15.45 -5.05
N VAL A 76 -12.74 -14.57 -6.05
CA VAL A 76 -13.16 -14.92 -7.43
C VAL A 76 -12.29 -16.05 -7.98
N ALA A 77 -10.96 -15.94 -7.84
CA ALA A 77 -10.03 -16.99 -8.25
C ALA A 77 -10.28 -18.32 -7.52
N GLY A 78 -10.56 -18.25 -6.20
CA GLY A 78 -10.94 -19.40 -5.39
C GLY A 78 -12.22 -20.08 -5.89
N GLY A 79 -13.22 -19.28 -6.28
CA GLY A 79 -14.46 -19.79 -6.87
C GLY A 79 -14.25 -20.48 -8.22
N ILE A 80 -13.38 -19.94 -9.08
CA ILE A 80 -13.00 -20.57 -10.36
C ILE A 80 -12.31 -21.91 -10.08
N GLU A 81 -11.32 -21.92 -9.18
CA GLU A 81 -10.55 -23.12 -8.81
C GLU A 81 -11.43 -24.22 -8.23
N TYR A 82 -12.37 -23.86 -7.36
CA TYR A 82 -13.34 -24.78 -6.77
C TYR A 82 -14.21 -25.46 -7.84
N ARG A 83 -14.78 -24.67 -8.78
CA ARG A 83 -15.60 -25.23 -9.88
C ARG A 83 -14.79 -26.12 -10.81
N MET A 84 -13.57 -25.71 -11.13
CA MET A 84 -12.63 -26.51 -11.92
C MET A 84 -12.34 -27.87 -11.27
N ARG A 85 -12.24 -27.93 -9.93
CA ARG A 85 -11.98 -29.17 -9.17
C ARG A 85 -13.19 -30.09 -9.09
N ASP A 86 -14.38 -29.54 -8.88
CA ASP A 86 -15.60 -30.32 -8.61
C ASP A 86 -16.29 -30.86 -9.88
N GLU A 87 -15.96 -30.33 -11.06
CA GLU A 87 -16.56 -30.82 -12.30
C GLU A 87 -15.93 -32.13 -12.76
N LYS A 88 -16.73 -33.21 -12.68
CA LYS A 88 -16.41 -34.54 -13.25
C LYS A 88 -16.05 -34.51 -14.74
N THR A 89 -16.39 -33.43 -15.45
CA THR A 89 -16.12 -33.22 -16.87
C THR A 89 -15.26 -31.98 -17.11
N MET A 90 -14.28 -31.71 -16.24
CA MET A 90 -13.32 -30.59 -16.37
C MET A 90 -12.78 -30.41 -17.79
N ALA A 91 -12.51 -31.51 -18.51
CA ALA A 91 -12.07 -31.49 -19.90
C ALA A 91 -13.13 -30.99 -20.90
N SER A 92 -14.42 -31.32 -20.71
CA SER A 92 -15.49 -30.87 -21.61
C SER A 92 -15.80 -29.38 -21.45
N ASN A 93 -15.56 -28.83 -20.27
CA ASN A 93 -15.78 -27.42 -19.95
C ASN A 93 -14.49 -26.59 -20.01
N PHE A 94 -13.40 -27.17 -20.54
CA PHE A 94 -12.09 -26.54 -20.56
C PHE A 94 -12.10 -25.14 -21.19
N ALA A 95 -12.73 -24.97 -22.37
CA ALA A 95 -12.79 -23.69 -23.06
C ALA A 95 -13.48 -22.60 -22.23
N LYS A 96 -14.49 -22.97 -21.41
CA LYS A 96 -15.15 -22.04 -20.49
C LYS A 96 -14.19 -21.59 -19.39
N TYR A 97 -13.48 -22.52 -18.76
CA TYR A 97 -12.50 -22.20 -17.71
C TYR A 97 -11.31 -21.43 -18.22
N GLU A 98 -10.80 -21.79 -19.39
CA GLU A 98 -9.72 -21.08 -20.05
C GLU A 98 -10.05 -19.60 -20.20
N LYS A 99 -11.26 -19.31 -20.70
CA LYS A 99 -11.79 -17.95 -20.83
C LYS A 99 -11.99 -17.28 -19.46
N GLU A 100 -12.66 -17.93 -18.50
CA GLU A 100 -12.88 -17.35 -17.16
C GLU A 100 -11.56 -16.97 -16.48
N VAL A 101 -10.54 -17.82 -16.58
CA VAL A 101 -9.20 -17.55 -16.03
C VAL A 101 -8.54 -16.39 -16.79
N GLU A 102 -8.71 -16.28 -18.11
CA GLU A 102 -8.08 -15.20 -18.89
C GLU A 102 -8.74 -13.85 -18.63
N ASP A 103 -10.06 -13.83 -18.55
CA ASP A 103 -10.85 -12.64 -18.22
C ASP A 103 -10.51 -12.16 -16.81
N TRP A 104 -10.36 -13.08 -15.85
CA TRP A 104 -9.90 -12.75 -14.49
C TRP A 104 -8.46 -12.25 -14.48
N ARG A 105 -7.53 -12.95 -15.15
CA ARG A 105 -6.12 -12.56 -15.26
C ARG A 105 -5.97 -11.15 -15.83
N THR A 106 -6.66 -10.86 -16.93
CA THR A 106 -6.62 -9.55 -17.59
C THR A 106 -7.17 -8.46 -16.67
N ARG A 107 -8.35 -8.69 -16.08
CA ARG A 107 -8.98 -7.72 -15.16
C ARG A 107 -8.09 -7.39 -13.96
N VAL A 108 -7.46 -8.40 -13.35
CA VAL A 108 -6.55 -8.18 -12.21
C VAL A 108 -5.29 -7.43 -12.65
N ALA A 109 -4.71 -7.80 -13.79
CA ALA A 109 -3.52 -7.12 -14.30
C ALA A 109 -3.80 -5.65 -14.62
N ASP A 110 -4.94 -5.34 -15.25
CA ASP A 110 -5.38 -3.98 -15.56
C ASP A 110 -5.65 -3.17 -14.30
N MET A 111 -6.37 -3.76 -13.33
CA MET A 111 -6.59 -3.14 -12.02
C MET A 111 -5.26 -2.80 -11.33
N LEU A 112 -4.31 -3.73 -11.30
CA LEU A 112 -3.00 -3.51 -10.68
C LEU A 112 -2.19 -2.42 -11.42
N GLU A 113 -2.26 -2.37 -12.75
CA GLU A 113 -1.57 -1.33 -13.53
C GLU A 113 -2.23 0.05 -13.36
N GLU A 114 -3.56 0.11 -13.30
CA GLU A 114 -4.30 1.37 -13.08
C GLU A 114 -4.04 1.94 -11.67
N LYS A 115 -4.10 1.09 -10.65
CA LYS A 115 -4.01 1.52 -9.25
C LYS A 115 -2.58 1.63 -8.74
N LEU A 116 -1.66 0.82 -9.26
CA LEU A 116 -0.26 0.77 -8.87
C LEU A 116 0.65 0.89 -10.11
N PRO A 117 0.52 1.96 -10.93
CA PRO A 117 1.27 2.11 -12.16
C PRO A 117 2.76 2.13 -11.88
N LYS A 118 3.56 1.47 -12.74
CA LYS A 118 5.03 1.41 -12.65
C LYS A 118 5.58 0.82 -11.35
N SER A 119 4.75 0.29 -10.47
CA SER A 119 5.17 -0.30 -9.19
C SER A 119 5.82 -1.68 -9.34
N GLY A 120 5.61 -2.33 -10.50
CA GLY A 120 5.96 -3.73 -10.76
C GLY A 120 4.94 -4.75 -10.26
N ALA A 121 3.81 -4.31 -9.68
CA ALA A 121 2.77 -5.21 -9.16
C ALA A 121 2.12 -6.06 -10.27
N SER A 122 1.68 -5.43 -11.37
CA SER A 122 1.09 -6.14 -12.51
C SER A 122 2.06 -7.13 -13.16
N PRO A 123 3.32 -6.75 -13.49
CA PRO A 123 4.32 -7.72 -13.95
C PRO A 123 4.59 -8.87 -12.99
N ARG A 124 4.65 -8.61 -11.67
CA ARG A 124 4.85 -9.66 -10.65
C ARG A 124 3.70 -10.65 -10.62
N PHE A 125 2.48 -10.16 -10.76
CA PHE A 125 1.27 -10.97 -10.87
C PHE A 125 1.32 -11.84 -12.12
N LEU A 126 1.52 -11.21 -13.29
CA LEU A 126 1.54 -11.85 -14.61
C LEU A 126 2.68 -12.86 -14.83
N ALA A 127 3.71 -12.86 -13.98
CA ALA A 127 4.78 -13.84 -14.02
C ALA A 127 4.34 -15.28 -13.66
N GLY A 128 3.08 -15.50 -13.29
CA GLY A 128 2.54 -16.82 -13.02
C GLY A 128 2.36 -17.63 -14.29
N ALA A 129 2.86 -18.86 -14.30
CA ALA A 129 2.74 -19.79 -15.41
C ALA A 129 2.29 -21.17 -14.92
N GLY A 130 1.68 -21.94 -15.81
CA GLY A 130 1.30 -23.34 -15.55
C GLY A 130 2.51 -24.28 -15.54
N VAL A 131 2.27 -25.52 -15.10
CA VAL A 131 3.29 -26.57 -15.11
C VAL A 131 3.43 -27.16 -16.50
N PRO A 132 4.61 -27.09 -17.16
CA PRO A 132 4.79 -27.63 -18.50
C PRO A 132 4.63 -29.16 -18.55
N GLY A 133 4.07 -29.66 -19.65
CA GLY A 133 3.97 -31.10 -19.94
C GLY A 133 2.78 -31.84 -19.31
N SER A 134 1.91 -31.16 -18.56
CA SER A 134 0.79 -31.79 -17.82
C SER A 134 -0.55 -31.85 -18.59
N GLY A 135 -0.57 -31.44 -19.86
CA GLY A 135 -1.81 -31.24 -20.62
C GLY A 135 -2.51 -29.91 -20.32
N ALA A 136 -3.35 -29.45 -21.25
CA ALA A 136 -3.91 -28.09 -21.25
C ALA A 136 -4.77 -27.78 -20.00
N VAL A 137 -5.60 -28.74 -19.58
CA VAL A 137 -6.48 -28.59 -18.41
C VAL A 137 -5.68 -28.37 -17.13
N PHE A 138 -4.68 -29.22 -16.89
CA PHE A 138 -3.85 -29.13 -15.68
C PHE A 138 -2.89 -27.93 -15.75
N TRP A 139 -2.38 -27.58 -16.93
CA TRP A 139 -1.63 -26.34 -17.15
C TRP A 139 -2.45 -25.15 -16.66
N ARG A 140 -3.69 -25.01 -17.13
CA ARG A 140 -4.53 -23.86 -16.79
C ARG A 140 -4.93 -23.83 -15.32
N TYR A 141 -5.19 -25.00 -14.73
CA TYR A 141 -5.44 -25.13 -13.29
C TYR A 141 -4.24 -24.69 -12.44
N THR A 142 -3.03 -25.13 -12.81
CA THR A 142 -1.81 -24.76 -12.09
C THR A 142 -1.46 -23.29 -12.30
N GLU A 143 -1.64 -22.76 -13.50
CA GLU A 143 -1.47 -21.35 -13.82
C GLU A 143 -2.37 -20.47 -12.94
N LEU A 144 -3.67 -20.78 -12.82
CA LEU A 144 -4.59 -20.07 -11.92
C LEU A 144 -4.08 -20.06 -10.47
N ASN A 145 -3.60 -21.20 -9.97
CA ASN A 145 -3.07 -21.30 -8.61
C ASN A 145 -1.80 -20.45 -8.40
N VAL A 146 -0.90 -20.44 -9.38
CA VAL A 146 0.32 -19.61 -9.33
C VAL A 146 -0.04 -18.12 -9.41
N LEU A 147 -0.96 -17.73 -10.29
CA LEU A 147 -1.46 -16.36 -10.37
C LEU A 147 -2.11 -15.93 -9.05
N ARG A 148 -2.91 -16.80 -8.42
CA ARG A 148 -3.52 -16.55 -7.10
C ARG A 148 -2.46 -16.35 -6.02
N ALA A 149 -1.44 -17.19 -5.99
CA ALA A 149 -0.32 -17.06 -5.06
C ALA A 149 0.48 -15.76 -5.29
N ASN A 150 0.70 -15.39 -6.55
CA ASN A 150 1.36 -14.12 -6.89
C ASN A 150 0.52 -12.91 -6.46
N LEU A 151 -0.80 -12.95 -6.64
CA LEU A 151 -1.70 -11.89 -6.19
C LEU A 151 -1.68 -11.76 -4.65
N ALA A 152 -1.66 -12.87 -3.92
CA ALA A 152 -1.47 -12.87 -2.46
C ALA A 152 -0.11 -12.27 -2.06
N ALA A 153 0.97 -12.57 -2.79
CA ALA A 153 2.27 -11.93 -2.55
C ALA A 153 2.26 -10.42 -2.85
N VAL A 154 1.46 -9.96 -3.82
CA VAL A 154 1.23 -8.53 -4.08
C VAL A 154 0.47 -7.90 -2.90
N LEU A 155 -0.53 -8.60 -2.34
CA LEU A 155 -1.25 -8.17 -1.15
C LEU A 155 -0.34 -8.00 0.07
N ASP A 156 0.54 -8.96 0.34
CA ASP A 156 1.50 -8.87 1.44
C ASP A 156 2.49 -7.72 1.25
N GLY A 157 2.86 -7.46 -0.01
CA GLY A 157 3.80 -6.39 -0.39
C GLY A 157 3.15 -5.02 -0.65
N LEU A 158 1.83 -4.88 -0.49
CA LEU A 158 1.05 -3.72 -0.95
C LEU A 158 1.62 -2.36 -0.50
N PRO A 159 2.07 -2.18 0.76
CA PRO A 159 2.65 -0.90 1.20
C PRO A 159 3.88 -0.50 0.39
N SER A 160 4.69 -1.48 -0.02
CA SER A 160 5.90 -1.22 -0.82
C SER A 160 5.57 -0.84 -2.26
N TYR A 161 4.54 -1.47 -2.85
CA TYR A 161 4.07 -1.08 -4.18
C TYR A 161 3.47 0.33 -4.18
N VAL A 162 2.64 0.66 -3.19
CA VAL A 162 2.07 2.01 -3.04
C VAL A 162 3.16 3.06 -2.87
N ALA A 163 4.21 2.76 -2.08
CA ALA A 163 5.35 3.66 -1.93
C ALA A 163 6.08 3.91 -3.26
N ARG A 164 6.30 2.85 -4.06
CA ARG A 164 6.95 2.97 -5.39
C ARG A 164 6.11 3.75 -6.40
N THR A 165 4.79 3.69 -6.34
CA THR A 165 3.91 4.47 -7.22
C THR A 165 3.98 5.98 -6.94
N ARG A 166 4.31 6.36 -5.69
CA ARG A 166 4.29 7.76 -5.23
C ARG A 166 5.67 8.44 -5.23
N GLY A 167 6.75 7.67 -5.28
CA GLY A 167 8.13 8.16 -5.36
C GLY A 167 8.60 8.28 -6.79
#